data_AF-A0A843HJV3-F1
#
_entry.id   AF-A0A843HJV3-F1
#
_cell.length_a   1.000
_cell.length_b   1.000
_cell.length_c   1.000
_cell.angle_alpha   90.00
_cell.angle_beta   90.00
_cell.angle_gamma   90.00
#
_symmetry.space_group_name_H-M   'P 1'
#
loop_
_entity.id
_entity.type
_entity.pdbx_description
1 polymer ?
#
loop_
_entity_poly.entity_id
_entity_poly.type
_entity_poly.pdbx_seq_one_letter_code
_entity_poly.pdbx_strand_id
1 'polypeptide(L)'
;MARYTIELRNIISMFGEETVKSWFTDYELTDYLTDDEIAVITARGTWNKDKLAQAIIDHYYMYEIGFETPALFKHQAKVLMRELMEEKLPLIYSAAIEYDPLVNVDYSETYSGTNSGQSQSSSTSNGSGLTVNSDTPQGQISKTAILGGSYASSTGANETTNTITDGSSNSGTQAYTKTVRGNSGVSATAQKMIEQYRQNIIMINRDIIKDMGSLFMIVY
;
A
#
# COMPACT_ATOMS: atom_id res chain seq x y z
N MET A 1 57.00 16.15 3.58
CA MET A 1 56.22 15.13 2.84
C MET A 1 56.60 15.21 1.37
N ALA A 2 56.90 14.08 0.75
CA ALA A 2 57.10 14.04 -0.69
C ALA A 2 55.73 14.18 -1.36
N ARG A 3 55.59 15.15 -2.28
CA ARG A 3 54.40 15.26 -3.12
C ARG A 3 54.51 14.25 -4.24
N TYR A 4 53.59 13.30 -4.28
CA TYR A 4 53.62 12.24 -5.30
C TYR A 4 52.80 12.63 -6.52
N THR A 5 51.72 13.39 -6.33
CA THR A 5 50.88 13.92 -7.40
C THR A 5 50.46 15.38 -7.13
N ILE A 6 49.50 15.90 -7.89
CA ILE A 6 48.99 17.27 -7.75
C ILE A 6 47.79 17.30 -6.79
N GLU A 7 47.75 18.30 -5.90
CA GLU A 7 46.61 18.54 -5.00
C GLU A 7 45.38 19.06 -5.76
N LEU A 8 44.18 18.71 -5.30
CA LEU A 8 42.92 19.17 -5.90
C LEU A 8 42.82 20.71 -5.94
N ARG A 9 43.28 21.40 -4.89
CA ARG A 9 43.37 22.87 -4.88
C ARG A 9 44.15 23.43 -6.07
N ASN A 10 45.25 22.80 -6.46
CA ASN A 10 46.06 23.28 -7.58
C ASN A 10 45.30 23.07 -8.90
N ILE A 11 44.58 21.97 -9.05
CA ILE A 11 43.69 21.74 -10.20
C ILE A 11 42.61 22.82 -10.26
N ILE A 12 41.98 23.16 -9.13
CA ILE A 12 40.97 24.22 -9.05
C ILE A 12 41.58 25.57 -9.45
N SER A 13 42.81 25.87 -9.03
CA SER A 13 43.49 27.10 -9.44
C SER A 13 43.84 27.15 -10.93
N MET A 14 44.03 26.00 -11.58
CA MET A 14 44.37 25.90 -13.01
C MET A 14 43.14 25.97 -13.92
N PHE A 15 42.07 25.27 -13.57
CA PHE A 15 40.87 25.11 -14.42
C PHE A 15 39.67 25.95 -13.99
N GLY A 16 39.71 26.52 -12.78
CA GLY A 16 38.59 27.22 -12.17
C GLY A 16 37.65 26.27 -11.43
N GLU A 17 37.03 26.77 -10.37
CA GLU A 17 36.15 25.98 -9.51
C GLU A 17 34.91 25.45 -10.24
N GLU A 18 34.27 26.29 -11.05
CA GLU A 18 33.07 25.92 -11.83
C GLU A 18 33.36 24.79 -12.84
N THR A 19 34.55 24.81 -13.45
CA THR A 19 34.97 23.74 -14.35
C THR A 19 35.16 22.43 -13.60
N VAL A 20 35.75 22.45 -12.41
CA VAL A 20 35.94 21.25 -11.60
C VAL A 20 34.60 20.72 -11.08
N LYS A 21 33.70 21.60 -10.64
CA LYS A 21 32.31 21.23 -10.28
C LYS A 21 31.62 20.49 -11.41
N SER A 22 31.77 20.98 -12.65
CA SER A 22 31.16 20.36 -13.82
C SER A 22 31.55 18.89 -14.01
N TRP A 23 32.70 18.45 -13.49
CA TRP A 23 33.13 17.05 -13.59
C TRP A 23 32.30 16.13 -12.70
N PHE A 24 31.79 16.66 -11.58
CA PHE A 24 30.95 15.94 -10.63
C PHE A 24 29.45 16.12 -10.90
N THR A 25 29.07 16.94 -11.88
CA THR A 25 27.65 17.16 -12.25
C THR A 25 27.32 16.65 -13.66
N ASP A 26 28.28 16.03 -14.34
CA ASP A 26 28.19 15.51 -15.72
C ASP A 26 27.41 14.19 -15.81
N TYR A 27 26.16 14.22 -15.33
CA TYR A 27 25.21 13.12 -15.46
C TYR A 27 23.79 13.71 -15.54
N GLU A 28 22.92 13.05 -16.29
CA GLU A 28 21.51 13.45 -16.39
C GLU A 28 20.65 12.64 -15.43
N LEU A 29 19.69 13.28 -14.76
CA LEU A 29 18.78 12.55 -13.86
C LEU A 29 17.82 11.67 -14.64
N THR A 30 17.44 12.10 -15.85
CA THR A 30 16.51 11.40 -16.74
C THR A 30 17.03 10.04 -17.21
N ASP A 31 18.35 9.81 -17.14
CA ASP A 31 18.95 8.52 -17.47
C ASP A 31 18.62 7.45 -16.41
N TYR A 32 18.26 7.87 -15.19
CA TYR A 32 18.12 7.00 -14.02
C TYR A 32 16.75 7.08 -13.34
N LEU A 33 16.03 8.20 -13.50
CA LEU A 33 14.73 8.46 -12.89
C LEU A 33 13.71 8.95 -13.90
N THR A 34 12.45 8.73 -13.58
CA THR A 34 11.30 9.30 -14.28
C THR A 34 11.11 10.78 -13.91
N ASP A 35 10.44 11.54 -14.78
CA ASP A 35 10.18 12.97 -14.57
C ASP A 35 9.41 13.23 -13.25
N ASP A 36 8.50 12.33 -12.88
CA ASP A 36 7.73 12.41 -11.64
C ASP A 36 8.63 12.27 -10.40
N GLU A 37 9.60 11.35 -10.43
CA GLU A 37 10.54 11.14 -9.32
C GLU A 37 11.48 12.34 -9.16
N ILE A 38 11.91 12.93 -10.27
CA ILE A 38 12.71 14.17 -10.27
C ILE A 38 11.92 15.33 -9.65
N ALA A 39 10.63 15.42 -9.95
CA ALA A 39 9.75 16.43 -9.35
C ALA A 39 9.67 16.27 -7.81
N VAL A 40 9.61 15.03 -7.30
CA VAL A 40 9.63 14.77 -5.85
C VAL A 40 10.93 15.22 -5.19
N ILE A 41 12.08 14.88 -5.80
CA ILE A 41 13.41 15.28 -5.28
C ILE A 41 13.53 16.81 -5.24
N THR A 42 13.16 17.47 -6.33
CA THR A 42 13.25 18.93 -6.44
C THR A 42 12.29 19.65 -5.50
N ALA A 43 11.07 19.13 -5.31
CA ALA A 43 10.08 19.68 -4.37
C ALA A 43 10.60 19.64 -2.92
N ARG A 44 11.30 18.57 -2.53
CA ARG A 44 11.86 18.46 -1.18
C ARG A 44 13.06 19.37 -0.94
N GLY A 45 13.89 19.62 -1.96
CA GLY A 45 15.01 20.58 -1.89
C GLY A 45 16.18 20.18 -0.97
N THR A 46 16.16 18.97 -0.38
CA THR A 46 17.21 18.45 0.50
C THR A 46 18.49 18.07 -0.25
N TRP A 47 18.37 17.72 -1.52
CA TRP A 47 19.48 17.30 -2.37
C TRP A 47 19.51 18.14 -3.65
N ASN A 48 20.72 18.47 -4.11
CA ASN A 48 20.97 19.14 -5.39
C ASN A 48 22.37 18.73 -5.88
N LYS A 49 22.56 18.60 -7.19
CA LYS A 49 23.86 18.34 -7.85
C LYS A 49 24.93 19.30 -7.36
N ASP A 50 24.63 20.60 -7.36
CA ASP A 50 25.61 21.64 -7.02
C ASP A 50 26.06 21.56 -5.56
N LYS A 51 25.11 21.30 -4.65
CA LYS A 51 25.40 21.13 -3.22
C LYS A 51 26.31 19.93 -2.98
N LEU A 52 26.05 18.83 -3.69
CA LEU A 52 26.86 17.61 -3.59
C LEU A 52 28.26 17.84 -4.17
N ALA A 53 28.36 18.45 -5.36
CA ALA A 53 29.63 18.78 -6.00
C ALA A 53 30.50 19.70 -5.13
N GLN A 54 29.90 20.73 -4.52
CA GLN A 54 30.60 21.59 -3.57
C GLN A 54 31.10 20.79 -2.36
N ALA A 55 30.24 19.96 -1.77
CA ALA A 55 30.63 19.17 -0.60
C ALA A 55 31.79 18.20 -0.88
N ILE A 56 31.85 17.61 -2.08
CA ILE A 56 32.97 16.76 -2.53
C ILE A 56 34.25 17.60 -2.64
N ILE A 57 34.18 18.75 -3.30
CA ILE A 57 35.33 19.65 -3.47
C ILE A 57 35.86 20.12 -2.12
N ASP A 58 34.98 20.57 -1.22
CA ASP A 58 35.36 21.08 0.10
C ASP A 58 36.01 19.98 0.96
N HIS A 59 35.49 18.74 0.88
CA HIS A 59 36.02 17.60 1.63
C HIS A 59 37.44 17.22 1.18
N TYR A 60 37.67 17.18 -0.14
CA TYR A 60 38.94 16.76 -0.75
C TYR A 60 39.84 17.92 -1.19
N TYR A 61 39.55 19.15 -0.77
CA TYR A 61 40.21 20.36 -1.28
C TYR A 61 41.75 20.32 -1.16
N MET A 62 42.25 19.76 -0.05
CA MET A 62 43.68 19.66 0.26
C MET A 62 44.30 18.30 -0.13
N TYR A 63 43.54 17.40 -0.76
CA TYR A 63 43.98 16.03 -1.00
C TYR A 63 44.71 15.92 -2.34
N GLU A 64 45.71 15.04 -2.39
CA GLU A 64 46.44 14.69 -3.62
C GLU A 64 45.61 13.73 -4.47
N ILE A 65 45.53 13.98 -5.78
CA ILE A 65 44.79 13.07 -6.69
C ILE A 65 45.49 11.72 -6.81
N GLY A 66 44.73 10.64 -6.96
CA GLY A 66 45.26 9.29 -7.13
C GLY A 66 45.81 8.98 -8.53
N PHE A 67 45.93 9.97 -9.41
CA PHE A 67 46.26 9.78 -10.83
C PHE A 67 47.44 10.64 -11.28
N GLU A 68 48.11 10.17 -12.34
CA GLU A 68 49.30 10.83 -12.90
C GLU A 68 49.00 12.18 -13.55
N THR A 69 47.80 12.37 -14.12
CA THR A 69 47.43 13.58 -14.84
C THR A 69 46.03 14.10 -14.46
N PRO A 70 45.80 15.43 -14.48
CA PRO A 70 44.48 16.01 -14.24
C PRO A 70 43.41 15.57 -15.26
N ALA A 71 43.82 15.28 -16.50
CA ALA A 71 42.91 14.80 -17.53
C ALA A 71 42.39 13.39 -17.23
N LEU A 72 43.27 12.50 -16.74
CA LEU A 72 42.88 11.15 -16.30
C LEU A 72 41.96 11.22 -15.08
N PHE A 73 42.27 12.09 -14.11
CA PHE A 73 41.39 12.35 -12.97
C PHE A 73 40.00 12.82 -13.42
N LYS A 74 39.92 13.79 -14.34
CA LYS A 74 38.63 14.27 -14.89
C LYS A 74 37.81 13.13 -15.51
N HIS A 75 38.45 12.29 -16.32
CA HIS A 75 37.76 11.16 -16.95
C HIS A 75 37.23 10.19 -15.89
N GLN A 76 38.08 9.80 -14.94
CA GLN A 76 37.69 8.86 -13.91
C GLN A 76 36.63 9.42 -12.95
N ALA A 77 36.71 10.71 -12.61
CA ALA A 77 35.70 11.39 -11.78
C ALA A 77 34.31 11.33 -12.44
N LYS A 78 34.24 11.58 -13.75
CA LYS A 78 32.98 11.47 -14.51
C LYS A 78 32.44 10.05 -14.55
N VAL A 79 33.29 9.07 -14.83
CA VAL A 79 32.90 7.64 -14.88
C VAL A 79 32.38 7.19 -13.51
N LEU A 80 33.17 7.42 -12.47
CA LEU A 80 32.82 7.01 -11.11
C LEU A 80 31.55 7.73 -10.61
N MET A 81 31.38 9.01 -10.95
CA MET A 81 30.14 9.72 -10.61
C MET A 81 28.92 9.10 -11.29
N ARG A 82 29.01 8.71 -12.57
CA ARG A 82 27.89 8.03 -13.26
C ARG A 82 27.56 6.68 -12.64
N GLU A 83 28.57 5.86 -12.38
CA GLU A 83 28.41 4.55 -11.73
C GLU A 83 27.78 4.69 -10.33
N LEU A 84 28.25 5.67 -9.56
CA LEU A 84 27.75 5.90 -8.21
C LEU A 84 26.33 6.47 -8.22
N MET A 85 26.02 7.41 -9.13
CA MET A 85 24.68 7.98 -9.26
C MET A 85 23.64 6.93 -9.67
N GLU A 86 24.00 5.95 -10.50
CA GLU A 86 23.12 4.83 -10.86
C GLU A 86 22.62 4.08 -9.62
N GLU A 87 23.50 3.83 -8.65
CA GLU A 87 23.14 3.15 -7.39
C GLU A 87 22.41 4.08 -6.41
N LYS A 88 22.87 5.33 -6.26
CA LYS A 88 22.42 6.21 -5.17
C LYS A 88 21.20 7.05 -5.51
N LEU A 89 20.90 7.35 -6.77
CA LEU A 89 19.75 8.19 -7.11
C LEU A 89 18.39 7.60 -6.68
N PRO A 90 18.11 6.29 -6.83
CA PRO A 90 16.89 5.68 -6.28
C PRO A 90 16.80 5.79 -4.74
N LEU A 91 17.95 5.75 -4.05
CA LEU A 91 18.01 5.97 -2.61
C LEU A 91 17.72 7.44 -2.26
N ILE A 92 18.19 8.39 -3.07
CA ILE A 92 17.85 9.82 -2.90
C ILE A 92 16.36 10.05 -3.11
N TYR A 93 15.77 9.39 -4.13
CA TYR A 93 14.33 9.47 -4.39
C TYR A 93 13.50 8.91 -3.23
N SER A 94 13.78 7.69 -2.77
CA SER A 94 13.09 7.11 -1.59
C SER A 94 13.34 7.93 -0.32
N ALA A 95 14.56 8.45 -0.20
CA ALA A 95 15.00 9.58 0.61
C ALA A 95 13.98 10.71 0.67
N ALA A 96 13.51 11.13 -0.51
CA ALA A 96 12.74 12.32 -0.76
C ALA A 96 11.21 12.17 -0.66
N ILE A 97 10.68 10.96 -0.67
CA ILE A 97 9.24 10.72 -0.52
C ILE A 97 8.72 11.35 0.78
N GLU A 98 7.61 12.09 0.69
CA GLU A 98 6.92 12.67 1.83
C GLU A 98 6.01 11.61 2.47
N TYR A 99 6.24 11.34 3.75
CA TYR A 99 5.41 10.47 4.57
C TYR A 99 5.52 10.92 6.02
N ASP A 100 4.54 10.53 6.84
CA ASP A 100 4.57 10.79 8.27
C ASP A 100 5.51 9.78 8.96
N PRO A 101 6.68 10.21 9.47
CA PRO A 101 7.65 9.28 10.07
C PRO A 101 7.16 8.70 11.41
N LEU A 102 6.05 9.19 11.97
CA LEU A 102 5.50 8.71 13.24
C LEU A 102 4.39 7.67 13.06
N VAL A 103 3.95 7.46 11.83
CA VAL A 103 2.90 6.49 11.49
C VAL A 103 3.56 5.25 10.91
N ASN A 104 3.40 4.11 11.57
CA ASN A 104 3.94 2.84 11.09
C ASN A 104 2.87 1.91 10.50
N VAL A 105 1.59 2.19 10.80
CA VAL A 105 0.45 1.43 10.31
C VAL A 105 -0.57 2.40 9.77
N ASP A 106 -0.93 2.22 8.50
CA ASP A 106 -2.02 2.92 7.83
C ASP A 106 -2.69 1.93 6.86
N TYR A 107 -3.81 1.35 7.27
CA TYR A 107 -4.61 0.49 6.40
C TYR A 107 -6.11 0.71 6.62
N SER A 108 -6.88 0.43 5.57
CA SER A 108 -8.33 0.47 5.60
C SER A 108 -8.91 -0.90 5.24
N GLU A 109 -9.81 -1.40 6.07
CA GLU A 109 -10.59 -2.61 5.82
C GLU A 109 -12.00 -2.19 5.43
N THR A 110 -12.44 -2.58 4.24
CA THR A 110 -13.83 -2.41 3.80
C THR A 110 -14.55 -3.74 3.91
N TYR A 111 -15.64 -3.76 4.67
CA TYR A 111 -16.53 -4.91 4.74
C TYR A 111 -17.84 -4.56 4.04
N SER A 112 -18.28 -5.44 3.13
CA SER A 112 -19.59 -5.38 2.49
C SER A 112 -20.21 -6.77 2.55
N GLY A 113 -21.30 -6.90 3.30
CA GLY A 113 -22.02 -8.14 3.49
C GLY A 113 -23.51 -7.96 3.23
N THR A 114 -24.08 -8.87 2.45
CA THR A 114 -25.52 -9.00 2.25
C THR A 114 -26.02 -10.20 3.05
N ASN A 115 -26.96 -9.97 3.96
CA ASN A 115 -27.66 -11.05 4.66
C ASN A 115 -29.08 -11.15 4.11
N SER A 116 -29.38 -12.28 3.48
CA SER A 116 -30.74 -12.63 3.05
C SER A 116 -31.23 -13.84 3.85
N GLY A 117 -32.34 -13.66 4.57
CA GLY A 117 -33.05 -14.73 5.25
C GLY A 117 -34.44 -14.88 4.63
N GLN A 118 -34.73 -16.07 4.10
CA GLN A 118 -36.06 -16.42 3.61
C GLN A 118 -36.64 -17.50 4.52
N SER A 119 -37.70 -17.17 5.25
CA SER A 119 -38.47 -18.14 6.02
C SER A 119 -39.83 -18.31 5.37
N GLN A 120 -40.14 -19.54 4.97
CA GLN A 120 -41.41 -19.89 4.34
C GLN A 120 -42.04 -21.02 5.14
N SER A 121 -43.17 -20.71 5.78
CA SER A 121 -43.97 -21.69 6.53
C SER A 121 -45.29 -21.87 5.81
N SER A 122 -45.52 -23.08 5.30
CA SER A 122 -46.80 -23.49 4.73
C SER A 122 -47.45 -24.51 5.64
N SER A 123 -48.65 -24.21 6.15
CA SER A 123 -49.45 -25.19 6.87
C SER A 123 -50.78 -25.39 6.15
N THR A 124 -51.13 -26.66 5.95
CA THR A 124 -52.39 -27.06 5.33
C THR A 124 -53.12 -27.96 6.32
N SER A 125 -54.22 -27.45 6.87
CA SER A 125 -55.10 -28.22 7.73
C SER A 125 -56.35 -28.60 6.96
N ASN A 126 -56.54 -29.91 6.74
CA ASN A 126 -57.73 -30.46 6.12
C ASN A 126 -58.60 -31.09 7.20
N GLY A 127 -59.80 -30.55 7.42
CA GLY A 127 -60.80 -31.10 8.33
C GLY A 127 -62.04 -31.52 7.56
N SER A 128 -62.37 -32.82 7.61
CA SER A 128 -63.61 -33.38 7.05
C SER A 128 -64.46 -33.93 8.20
N GLY A 129 -65.62 -33.31 8.43
CA GLY A 129 -66.60 -33.73 9.43
C GLY A 129 -67.91 -34.11 8.76
N LEU A 130 -68.39 -35.34 9.02
CA LEU A 130 -69.69 -35.81 8.54
C LEU A 130 -70.55 -36.23 9.72
N THR A 131 -71.68 -35.55 9.90
CA THR A 131 -72.65 -35.89 10.95
C THR A 131 -73.94 -36.38 10.30
N VAL A 132 -74.42 -37.53 10.76
CA VAL A 132 -75.60 -38.22 10.22
C VAL A 132 -76.52 -38.59 11.36
N ASN A 133 -77.77 -38.13 11.30
CA ASN A 133 -78.81 -38.49 12.26
C ASN A 133 -79.89 -39.31 11.53
N SER A 134 -80.21 -40.49 12.06
CA SER A 134 -81.23 -41.38 11.51
C SER A 134 -81.96 -42.10 12.65
N ASP A 135 -83.27 -41.89 12.76
CA ASP A 135 -84.07 -42.39 13.88
C ASP A 135 -84.48 -43.87 13.74
N THR A 136 -84.32 -44.48 12.55
CA THR A 136 -84.67 -45.89 12.28
C THR A 136 -83.76 -46.58 11.24
N PRO A 137 -82.44 -46.76 11.50
CA PRO A 137 -81.55 -47.36 10.51
C PRO A 137 -81.82 -48.87 10.36
N GLN A 138 -82.39 -49.28 9.22
CA GLN A 138 -82.71 -50.69 8.93
C GLN A 138 -81.70 -51.37 7.97
N GLY A 139 -80.49 -50.80 7.79
CA GLY A 139 -79.42 -51.34 6.94
C GLY A 139 -78.06 -50.64 7.11
N GLN A 140 -77.00 -51.16 6.48
CA GLN A 140 -75.67 -50.55 6.51
C GLN A 140 -75.65 -49.21 5.75
N ILE A 141 -75.18 -48.15 6.41
CA ILE A 141 -75.07 -46.80 5.86
C ILE A 141 -73.63 -46.55 5.39
N SER A 142 -73.42 -46.17 4.14
CA SER A 142 -72.09 -45.83 3.61
C SER A 142 -71.87 -44.31 3.49
N LYS A 143 -70.63 -43.85 3.73
CA LYS A 143 -70.24 -42.42 3.67
C LYS A 143 -70.58 -41.78 2.32
N THR A 144 -70.40 -42.51 1.22
CA THR A 144 -70.69 -42.04 -0.13
C THR A 144 -72.19 -41.96 -0.42
N ALA A 145 -73.01 -42.87 0.12
CA ALA A 145 -74.46 -42.83 -0.04
C ALA A 145 -75.12 -41.66 0.73
N ILE A 146 -74.56 -41.30 1.89
CA ILE A 146 -75.00 -40.15 2.71
C ILE A 146 -74.67 -38.80 2.06
N LEU A 147 -73.46 -38.61 1.54
CA LEU A 147 -73.12 -37.38 0.79
C LEU A 147 -73.96 -37.25 -0.49
N GLY A 148 -74.38 -38.38 -1.08
CA GLY A 148 -75.31 -38.44 -2.20
C GLY A 148 -76.79 -38.20 -1.84
N GLY A 149 -77.11 -37.87 -0.58
CA GLY A 149 -78.45 -37.45 -0.15
C GLY A 149 -79.49 -38.56 -0.02
N SER A 150 -79.08 -39.83 -0.08
CA SER A 150 -80.00 -40.97 0.11
C SER A 150 -79.97 -41.44 1.57
N TYR A 151 -81.17 -41.69 2.13
CA TYR A 151 -81.39 -42.35 3.44
C TYR A 151 -81.26 -41.53 4.73
N ALA A 152 -81.22 -40.20 4.67
CA ALA A 152 -81.16 -39.36 5.87
C ALA A 152 -82.18 -38.21 5.84
N SER A 153 -82.86 -37.99 6.97
CA SER A 153 -83.83 -36.89 7.11
C SER A 153 -83.15 -35.51 7.24
N SER A 154 -81.88 -35.48 7.67
CA SER A 154 -81.00 -34.31 7.63
C SER A 154 -79.53 -34.76 7.64
N THR A 155 -78.70 -34.20 6.74
CA THR A 155 -77.25 -34.45 6.72
C THR A 155 -76.48 -33.13 6.78
N GLY A 156 -75.34 -33.14 7.46
CA GLY A 156 -74.41 -32.02 7.51
C GLY A 156 -73.01 -32.50 7.14
N ALA A 157 -72.52 -32.09 5.99
CA ALA A 157 -71.13 -32.26 5.57
C ALA A 157 -70.44 -30.90 5.63
N ASN A 158 -69.36 -30.80 6.40
CA ASN A 158 -68.55 -29.60 6.45
C ASN A 158 -67.12 -29.95 6.04
N GLU A 159 -66.71 -29.42 4.89
CA GLU A 159 -65.37 -29.53 4.36
C GLU A 159 -64.72 -28.16 4.51
N THR A 160 -63.72 -28.06 5.38
CA THR A 160 -62.98 -26.82 5.61
C THR A 160 -61.52 -27.04 5.27
N THR A 161 -61.06 -26.34 4.24
CA THR A 161 -59.65 -26.29 3.86
C THR A 161 -59.10 -24.93 4.25
N ASN A 162 -58.22 -24.91 5.26
CA ASN A 162 -57.53 -23.70 5.67
C ASN A 162 -56.07 -23.79 5.21
N THR A 163 -55.70 -22.91 4.29
CA THR A 163 -54.32 -22.77 3.80
C THR A 163 -53.76 -21.48 4.37
N ILE A 164 -52.77 -21.60 5.26
CA ILE A 164 -52.04 -20.45 5.80
C ILE A 164 -50.64 -20.48 5.19
N THR A 165 -50.37 -19.45 4.38
CA THR A 165 -49.05 -19.18 3.81
C THR A 165 -48.51 -17.93 4.48
N ASP A 166 -47.49 -18.08 5.32
CA ASP A 166 -46.79 -16.95 5.93
C ASP A 166 -45.37 -16.88 5.37
N GLY A 167 -45.03 -15.69 4.87
CA GLY A 167 -43.77 -15.41 4.19
C GLY A 167 -43.13 -14.18 4.80
N SER A 168 -41.98 -14.38 5.44
CA SER A 168 -41.17 -13.28 5.98
C SER A 168 -39.85 -13.22 5.21
N SER A 169 -39.61 -12.07 4.58
CA SER A 169 -38.36 -11.75 3.89
C SER A 169 -37.63 -10.65 4.64
N ASN A 170 -36.48 -10.99 5.22
CA ASN A 170 -35.58 -10.01 5.86
C ASN A 170 -34.34 -9.86 4.99
N SER A 171 -34.12 -8.66 4.45
CA SER A 171 -32.94 -8.29 3.69
C SER A 171 -32.21 -7.16 4.41
N GLY A 172 -30.96 -7.39 4.78
CA GLY A 172 -30.10 -6.40 5.42
C GLY A 172 -28.77 -6.30 4.71
N THR A 173 -28.39 -5.09 4.33
CA THR A 173 -27.06 -4.76 3.81
C THR A 173 -26.26 -4.12 4.92
N GLN A 174 -25.09 -4.67 5.26
CA GLN A 174 -24.17 -4.06 6.20
C GLN A 174 -22.86 -3.74 5.49
N ALA A 175 -22.50 -2.47 5.49
CA ALA A 175 -21.22 -1.98 4.98
C ALA A 175 -20.55 -1.11 6.04
N TYR A 176 -19.29 -1.39 6.35
CA TYR A 176 -18.47 -0.52 7.19
C TYR A 176 -17.04 -0.44 6.67
N THR A 177 -16.43 0.73 6.84
CA THR A 177 -15.01 0.95 6.56
C THR A 177 -14.31 1.20 7.88
N LYS A 178 -13.34 0.35 8.23
CA LYS A 178 -12.49 0.51 9.40
C LYS A 178 -11.13 1.02 8.94
N THR A 179 -10.78 2.24 9.34
CA THR A 179 -9.45 2.81 9.12
C THR A 179 -8.64 2.68 10.40
N VAL A 180 -7.42 2.17 10.31
CA VAL A 180 -6.47 2.10 11.43
C VAL A 180 -5.21 2.83 11.01
N ARG A 181 -4.99 4.00 11.62
CA ARG A 181 -3.79 4.82 11.40
C ARG A 181 -3.14 5.14 12.74
N GLY A 182 -1.84 4.90 12.85
CA GLY A 182 -1.08 5.30 14.03
C GLY A 182 0.24 4.55 14.19
N ASN A 183 0.73 4.58 15.43
CA ASN A 183 1.91 3.85 15.84
C ASN A 183 1.51 2.62 16.67
N SER A 184 1.80 1.43 16.15
CA SER A 184 1.51 0.16 16.84
C SER A 184 2.76 -0.69 16.99
N GLY A 185 2.99 -1.23 18.19
CA GLY A 185 4.11 -2.15 18.47
C GLY A 185 5.22 -1.54 19.34
N VAL A 186 5.84 -2.41 20.15
CA VAL A 186 6.85 -2.03 21.16
C VAL A 186 8.17 -1.57 20.52
N SER A 187 8.48 -2.06 19.32
CA SER A 187 9.72 -1.75 18.58
C SER A 187 9.69 -0.42 17.82
N ALA A 188 8.52 0.19 17.66
CA ALA A 188 8.31 1.43 16.90
C ALA A 188 8.17 2.62 17.85
N THR A 189 9.11 2.81 18.78
CA THR A 189 9.10 4.04 19.59
C THR A 189 9.30 5.24 18.66
N ALA A 190 8.53 6.31 18.86
CA ALA A 190 8.61 7.54 18.06
C ALA A 190 10.06 8.05 17.88
N GLN A 191 10.87 7.95 18.93
CA GLN A 191 12.30 8.31 18.90
C GLN A 191 13.10 7.51 17.87
N LYS A 192 12.90 6.19 17.79
CA LYS A 192 13.61 5.31 16.87
C LYS A 192 13.21 5.57 15.42
N MET A 193 11.91 5.81 15.16
CA MET A 193 11.43 6.13 13.81
C MET A 193 11.98 7.48 13.32
N ILE A 194 12.01 8.49 14.20
CA ILE A 194 12.64 9.77 13.91
C ILE A 194 14.15 9.60 13.63
N GLU A 195 14.84 8.78 14.42
CA GLU A 195 16.26 8.51 14.22
C GLU A 195 16.51 7.88 12.84
N GLN A 196 15.77 6.83 12.49
CA GLN A 196 15.88 6.17 11.18
C GLN A 196 15.58 7.13 10.03
N TYR A 197 14.54 7.96 10.16
CA TYR A 197 14.21 9.00 9.19
C TYR A 197 15.37 9.99 8.98
N ARG A 198 16.02 10.44 10.06
CA ARG A 198 17.17 11.36 9.99
C ARG A 198 18.41 10.69 9.39
N GLN A 199 18.68 9.45 9.77
CA GLN A 199 19.82 8.68 9.28
C GLN A 199 19.76 8.53 7.76
N ASN A 200 18.58 8.20 7.21
CA ASN A 200 18.41 8.02 5.76
C ASN A 200 18.83 9.26 4.94
N ILE A 201 18.53 10.47 5.40
CA ILE A 201 18.86 11.71 4.66
C ILE A 201 20.37 11.99 4.68
N ILE A 202 21.03 11.79 5.82
CA ILE A 202 22.43 12.16 6.01
C ILE A 202 23.37 11.10 5.44
N MET A 203 22.99 9.82 5.52
CA MET A 203 23.86 8.71 5.12
C MET A 203 24.19 8.75 3.63
N ILE A 204 23.23 9.07 2.76
CA ILE A 204 23.45 9.00 1.31
C ILE A 204 24.56 9.96 0.85
N ASN A 205 24.52 11.24 1.24
CA ASN A 205 25.55 12.22 0.84
C ASN A 205 26.93 11.85 1.39
N ARG A 206 26.99 11.38 2.64
CA ARG A 206 28.25 10.97 3.26
C ARG A 206 28.84 9.76 2.55
N ASP A 207 28.00 8.79 2.19
CA ASP A 207 28.44 7.57 1.52
C ASP A 207 28.95 7.89 0.11
N ILE A 208 28.27 8.78 -0.64
CA ILE A 208 28.77 9.31 -1.92
C ILE A 208 30.17 9.93 -1.76
N ILE A 209 30.34 10.84 -0.79
CA ILE A 209 31.63 11.52 -0.57
C ILE A 209 32.72 10.53 -0.20
N LYS A 210 32.40 9.51 0.61
CA LYS A 210 33.36 8.49 1.02
C LYS A 210 33.82 7.64 -0.15
N ASP A 211 32.91 7.20 -1.01
CA ASP A 211 33.22 6.36 -2.16
C ASP A 211 34.05 7.12 -3.22
N MET A 212 33.84 8.44 -3.33
CA MET A 212 34.70 9.35 -4.11
C MET A 212 36.15 9.39 -3.59
N GLY A 213 36.41 8.95 -2.36
CA GLY A 213 37.76 8.88 -1.81
C GLY A 213 38.71 7.97 -2.59
N SER A 214 38.17 7.02 -3.35
CA SER A 214 38.94 6.15 -4.25
C SER A 214 39.66 6.90 -5.40
N LEU A 215 39.24 8.14 -5.71
CA LEU A 215 39.90 9.00 -6.69
C LEU A 215 41.14 9.72 -6.15
N PHE A 216 41.34 9.69 -4.83
CA PHE A 216 42.41 10.40 -4.13
C PHE A 216 43.43 9.43 -3.55
N MET A 217 44.63 9.93 -3.25
CA MET A 217 45.67 9.12 -2.63
C MET A 217 45.27 8.73 -1.20
N ILE A 218 45.43 7.44 -0.88
CA ILE A 218 45.15 6.88 0.45
C ILE A 218 46.33 7.12 1.42
N VAL A 219 47.50 7.48 0.88
CA VAL A 219 48.71 7.75 1.65
C VAL A 219 48.82 9.26 1.89
N TYR A 220 48.95 9.64 3.17
CA TYR A 220 49.05 11.03 3.64
C TYR A 220 50.44 11.36 4.17
#